data_AF-H2ZDV9-F1
#
_entry.id   AF-H2ZDV9-F1
#
_cell.length_a   1.000
_cell.length_b   1.000
_cell.length_c   1.000
_cell.angle_alpha   90.00
_cell.angle_beta   90.00
_cell.angle_gamma   90.00
#
_symmetry.space_group_name_H-M   'P 1'
#
loop_
_entity.id
_entity.type
_entity.pdbx_description
1 polymer ?
#
loop_
_entity_poly.entity_id
_entity_poly.type
_entity_poly.pdbx_seq_one_letter_code
_entity_poly.pdbx_strand_id
1 'polypeptide(L)'
;MLSYLVLFIGLLVHGVASSDYACTSQGGSCVDYRYFVCNGGVETGLCDGDSNRRCCLKCDTTCVSNSENWASCCDSACTSSGGTCKDNSNYCSGRYSSGKCGGPSERQCCSSSTSSGSCNLVTYSTANVYGYNGLTVQVEPGFKSNMVDINSFAISCGVEVVVTHAFREEGQDLGGTVVPPASNSNHLVGHAIDMNLDTPSGFCNSDCLYAKYNSYANCFLNKVTSSGLRWGGDFYSPDPVHIDDGLNLSSPSQWDSLYYDLQANCY
;
A
#
# COMPACT_ATOMS: atom_id res chain seq x y z
N MET A 1 -62.52 3.17 -41.54
CA MET A 1 -62.04 2.41 -40.37
C MET A 1 -60.65 2.91 -40.04
N LEU A 2 -60.49 3.64 -38.92
CA LEU A 2 -59.18 4.08 -38.45
C LEU A 2 -58.43 2.88 -37.88
N SER A 3 -57.28 2.56 -38.46
CA SER A 3 -56.38 1.52 -37.93
C SER A 3 -55.31 2.23 -37.10
N TYR A 4 -55.36 2.06 -35.78
CA TYR A 4 -54.36 2.56 -34.85
C TYR A 4 -53.08 1.74 -34.98
N LEU A 5 -51.98 2.38 -35.40
CA LEU A 5 -50.65 1.80 -35.36
C LEU A 5 -50.07 2.05 -33.96
N VAL A 6 -50.10 1.04 -33.10
CA VAL A 6 -49.45 1.10 -31.77
C VAL A 6 -47.96 0.80 -31.97
N LEU A 7 -47.14 1.84 -31.90
CA LEU A 7 -45.68 1.73 -31.94
C LEU A 7 -45.18 1.23 -30.57
N PHE A 8 -44.86 -0.06 -30.46
CA PHE A 8 -44.17 -0.61 -29.29
C PHE A 8 -42.72 -0.12 -29.31
N ILE A 9 -42.41 0.90 -28.50
CA ILE A 9 -41.05 1.28 -28.17
C ILE A 9 -40.52 0.22 -27.21
N GLY A 10 -39.75 -0.73 -27.74
CA GLY A 10 -38.97 -1.67 -26.94
C GLY A 10 -37.92 -0.92 -26.14
N LEU A 11 -38.15 -0.77 -24.85
CA LEU A 11 -37.13 -0.34 -23.90
C LEU A 11 -36.03 -1.41 -23.88
N LEU A 12 -34.89 -1.13 -24.52
CA LEU A 12 -33.65 -1.86 -24.29
C LEU A 12 -33.16 -1.53 -22.88
N VAL A 13 -33.65 -2.27 -21.90
CA VAL A 13 -33.00 -2.38 -20.59
C VAL A 13 -31.67 -3.07 -20.84
N HIS A 14 -30.62 -2.28 -21.04
CA HIS A 14 -29.26 -2.77 -20.93
C HIS A 14 -29.10 -3.17 -19.47
N GLY A 15 -29.28 -4.45 -19.18
CA GLY A 15 -28.95 -5.02 -17.88
C GLY A 15 -27.51 -4.63 -17.61
N VAL A 16 -27.30 -3.82 -16.58
CA VAL A 16 -25.98 -3.63 -16.01
C VAL A 16 -25.56 -5.04 -15.60
N ALA A 17 -24.65 -5.66 -16.36
CA ALA A 17 -24.06 -6.92 -15.94
C ALA A 17 -23.53 -6.66 -14.53
N SER A 18 -24.05 -7.41 -13.55
CA SER A 18 -23.64 -7.23 -12.16
C SER A 18 -22.12 -7.37 -12.14
N SER A 19 -21.44 -6.31 -11.69
CA SER A 19 -20.00 -6.37 -11.44
C SER A 19 -19.72 -7.62 -10.61
N ASP A 20 -18.73 -8.40 -11.01
CA ASP A 20 -18.31 -9.63 -10.33
C ASP A 20 -19.32 -10.81 -10.35
N TYR A 21 -20.33 -10.80 -11.24
CA TYR A 21 -21.32 -11.87 -11.33
C TYR A 21 -20.71 -13.26 -11.58
N ALA A 22 -19.67 -13.34 -12.41
CA ALA A 22 -19.03 -14.62 -12.75
C ALA A 22 -18.39 -15.29 -11.53
N CYS A 23 -17.85 -14.50 -10.59
CA CYS A 23 -17.32 -14.98 -9.32
C CYS A 23 -18.43 -15.28 -8.30
N THR A 24 -19.36 -14.33 -8.11
CA THR A 24 -20.42 -14.44 -7.09
C THR A 24 -21.45 -15.52 -7.41
N SER A 25 -21.71 -15.83 -8.68
CA SER A 25 -22.56 -16.96 -9.09
C SER A 25 -21.95 -18.32 -8.75
N GLN A 26 -20.63 -18.40 -8.55
CA GLN A 26 -19.93 -19.58 -8.03
C GLN A 26 -19.85 -19.57 -6.48
N GLY A 27 -20.47 -18.58 -5.85
CA GLY A 27 -20.44 -18.38 -4.39
C GLY A 27 -19.15 -17.76 -3.88
N GLY A 28 -18.21 -17.39 -4.75
CA GLY A 28 -16.97 -16.71 -4.39
C GLY A 28 -17.15 -15.20 -4.21
N SER A 29 -16.07 -14.54 -3.80
CA SER A 29 -16.01 -13.09 -3.61
C SER A 29 -14.81 -12.51 -4.34
N CYS A 30 -15.01 -11.42 -5.08
CA CYS A 30 -13.91 -10.69 -5.70
C CYS A 30 -13.18 -9.87 -4.65
N VAL A 31 -11.91 -10.21 -4.43
CA VAL A 31 -11.03 -9.55 -3.46
C VAL A 31 -9.71 -9.25 -4.14
N ASP A 32 -8.97 -8.30 -3.60
CA ASP A 32 -7.56 -8.20 -3.96
C ASP A 32 -6.83 -9.39 -3.32
N TYR A 33 -6.49 -10.40 -4.12
CA TYR A 33 -5.98 -11.70 -3.66
C TYR A 33 -4.63 -11.63 -2.93
N ARG A 34 -4.00 -10.46 -2.90
CA ARG A 34 -2.74 -10.23 -2.20
C ARG A 34 -2.96 -10.07 -0.70
N TYR A 35 -4.10 -9.52 -0.29
CA TYR A 35 -4.44 -9.29 1.13
C TYR A 35 -5.34 -10.37 1.74
N PHE A 36 -5.83 -11.32 0.95
CA PHE A 36 -6.78 -12.34 1.41
C PHE A 36 -6.24 -13.75 1.18
N VAL A 37 -6.39 -14.61 2.19
CA VAL A 37 -6.17 -16.05 2.04
C VAL A 37 -7.49 -16.73 1.71
N CYS A 38 -7.57 -17.22 0.48
CA CYS A 38 -8.70 -17.95 -0.05
C CYS A 38 -8.50 -19.46 0.18
N ASN A 39 -9.10 -19.98 1.25
CA ASN A 39 -9.00 -21.41 1.60
C ASN A 39 -9.62 -22.32 0.53
N GLY A 40 -10.58 -21.81 -0.24
CA GLY A 40 -11.16 -22.52 -1.39
C GLY A 40 -10.35 -22.39 -2.68
N GLY A 41 -9.24 -21.63 -2.67
CA GLY A 41 -8.46 -21.29 -3.86
C GLY A 41 -8.86 -19.97 -4.51
N VAL A 42 -8.06 -19.55 -5.49
CA VAL A 42 -8.22 -18.30 -6.24
C VAL A 42 -8.40 -18.59 -7.72
N GLU A 43 -9.41 -17.98 -8.33
CA GLU A 43 -9.69 -18.06 -9.76
C GLU A 43 -9.46 -16.71 -10.46
N THR A 44 -8.93 -16.77 -11.68
CA THR A 44 -8.60 -15.58 -12.49
C THR A 44 -9.66 -15.29 -13.54
N GLY A 45 -9.81 -14.01 -13.94
CA GLY A 45 -10.70 -13.61 -15.04
C GLY A 45 -12.20 -13.63 -14.72
N LEU A 46 -12.58 -13.83 -13.46
CA LEU A 46 -13.98 -13.82 -13.01
C LEU A 46 -14.41 -12.53 -12.31
N CYS A 47 -13.47 -11.62 -12.08
CA CYS A 47 -13.67 -10.35 -11.39
C CYS A 47 -13.38 -9.19 -12.34
N ASP A 48 -14.20 -8.15 -12.26
CA ASP A 48 -13.94 -6.92 -13.01
C ASP A 48 -12.86 -6.09 -12.28
N GLY A 49 -12.06 -5.33 -13.04
CA GLY A 49 -11.00 -4.49 -12.48
C GLY A 49 -9.60 -4.93 -12.89
N ASP A 50 -8.61 -4.59 -12.06
CA ASP A 50 -7.22 -4.93 -12.33
C ASP A 50 -6.91 -6.41 -12.04
N SER A 51 -5.72 -6.86 -12.46
CA SER A 51 -5.27 -8.25 -12.36
C SER A 51 -5.09 -8.79 -10.93
N ASN A 52 -5.13 -7.93 -9.92
CA ASN A 52 -5.06 -8.31 -8.52
C ASN A 52 -6.44 -8.54 -7.92
N ARG A 53 -7.51 -8.02 -8.52
CA ARG A 53 -8.85 -8.49 -8.17
C ARG A 53 -9.09 -9.87 -8.76
N ARG A 54 -9.15 -10.87 -7.89
CA ARG A 54 -9.38 -12.27 -8.26
C ARG A 54 -10.51 -12.87 -7.43
N CYS A 55 -11.07 -13.94 -7.95
CA CYS A 55 -12.20 -14.59 -7.31
C CYS A 55 -11.70 -15.50 -6.20
N CYS A 56 -11.98 -15.12 -4.96
CA CYS A 56 -11.76 -15.93 -3.79
C CYS A 56 -12.87 -16.97 -3.70
N LEU A 57 -12.55 -18.23 -3.99
CA LEU A 57 -13.54 -19.29 -4.03
C LEU A 57 -14.08 -19.59 -2.62
N LYS A 58 -15.37 -19.94 -2.58
CA LYS A 58 -16.05 -20.30 -1.34
C LYS A 58 -15.41 -21.55 -0.73
N CYS A 59 -14.98 -21.42 0.53
CA CYS A 59 -14.64 -22.55 1.38
C CYS A 59 -15.90 -22.95 2.16
N ASP A 60 -16.47 -24.11 1.86
CA ASP A 60 -17.63 -24.63 2.59
C ASP A 60 -17.27 -25.09 4.01
N THR A 61 -18.25 -25.54 4.78
CA THR A 61 -18.05 -25.98 6.17
C THR A 61 -17.05 -27.11 6.31
N THR A 62 -16.98 -28.01 5.32
CA THR A 62 -16.01 -29.12 5.32
C THR A 62 -14.61 -28.60 5.05
N CYS A 63 -14.44 -27.75 4.04
CA CYS A 63 -13.19 -27.05 3.73
C CYS A 63 -12.66 -26.27 4.94
N VAL A 64 -13.51 -25.53 5.65
CA VAL A 64 -13.13 -24.79 6.87
C VAL A 64 -12.67 -25.76 7.96
N SER A 65 -13.47 -26.79 8.27
CA SER A 65 -13.12 -27.77 9.32
C SER A 65 -11.82 -28.51 9.04
N ASN A 66 -11.56 -28.84 7.77
CA ASN A 66 -10.32 -29.48 7.34
C ASN A 66 -9.13 -28.51 7.50
N SER A 67 -9.30 -27.26 7.09
CA SER A 67 -8.26 -26.22 7.21
C SER A 67 -7.86 -25.98 8.67
N GLU A 68 -8.83 -25.91 9.57
CA GLU A 68 -8.60 -25.79 11.02
C GLU A 68 -7.91 -27.03 11.59
N ASN A 69 -8.33 -28.23 11.17
CA ASN A 69 -7.70 -29.47 11.59
C ASN A 69 -6.23 -29.53 11.18
N TRP A 70 -5.91 -29.22 9.91
CA TRP A 70 -4.52 -29.21 9.43
C TRP A 70 -3.66 -28.17 10.12
N ALA A 71 -4.21 -26.96 10.34
CA ALA A 71 -3.54 -25.91 11.11
C ALA A 71 -3.16 -26.39 12.52
N SER A 72 -4.03 -27.18 13.16
CA SER A 72 -3.82 -27.70 14.52
C SER A 72 -2.81 -28.85 14.62
N CYS A 73 -2.73 -29.73 13.61
CA CYS A 73 -1.95 -30.96 13.71
C CYS A 73 -0.67 -30.98 12.87
N CYS A 74 -0.65 -30.25 11.76
CA CYS A 74 0.09 -30.69 10.60
C CYS A 74 0.82 -29.55 9.86
N ASP A 75 0.55 -28.29 10.20
CA ASP A 75 1.21 -27.12 9.60
C ASP A 75 2.47 -26.68 10.34
N SER A 76 2.81 -27.34 11.45
CA SER A 76 3.93 -26.96 12.32
C SER A 76 5.27 -26.88 11.58
N ALA A 77 5.50 -27.73 10.57
CA ALA A 77 6.71 -27.68 9.74
C ALA A 77 6.80 -26.39 8.92
N CYS A 78 5.68 -25.89 8.40
CA CYS A 78 5.62 -24.63 7.67
C CYS A 78 5.74 -23.42 8.62
N THR A 79 4.95 -23.41 9.70
CA THR A 79 4.93 -22.28 10.64
C THR A 79 6.24 -22.14 11.40
N SER A 80 6.90 -23.25 11.75
CA SER A 80 8.26 -23.23 12.34
C SER A 80 9.33 -22.72 11.36
N SER A 81 9.06 -22.77 10.05
CA SER A 81 9.92 -22.18 9.02
C SER A 81 9.59 -20.70 8.74
N GLY A 82 8.70 -20.08 9.52
CA GLY A 82 8.22 -18.71 9.29
C GLY A 82 7.27 -18.57 8.10
N GLY A 83 6.72 -19.67 7.58
CA GLY A 83 5.78 -19.67 6.46
C GLY A 83 4.32 -19.77 6.90
N THR A 84 3.42 -19.63 5.93
CA THR A 84 1.97 -19.85 6.11
C THR A 84 1.47 -20.89 5.11
N CYS A 85 0.69 -21.85 5.59
CA CYS A 85 0.02 -22.85 4.76
C CYS A 85 -1.21 -22.27 4.10
N LYS A 86 -1.21 -22.21 2.77
CA LYS A 86 -2.33 -21.75 1.96
C LYS A 86 -2.35 -22.47 0.62
N ASP A 87 -3.48 -22.45 -0.06
CA ASP A 87 -3.59 -22.99 -1.41
C ASP A 87 -2.60 -22.28 -2.35
N ASN A 88 -1.95 -23.03 -3.25
CA ASN A 88 -0.89 -22.52 -4.12
C ASN A 88 -1.40 -21.60 -5.24
N SER A 89 -2.72 -21.49 -5.42
CA SER A 89 -3.36 -20.46 -6.22
C SER A 89 -3.38 -19.07 -5.54
N ASN A 90 -3.19 -19.01 -4.21
CA ASN A 90 -3.13 -17.74 -3.49
C ASN A 90 -1.87 -16.95 -3.87
N TYR A 91 -1.91 -15.64 -3.62
CA TYR A 91 -0.71 -14.82 -3.71
C TYR A 91 0.32 -15.29 -2.67
N CYS A 92 1.56 -15.51 -3.10
CA CYS A 92 2.68 -15.73 -2.20
C CYS A 92 3.77 -14.69 -2.48
N SER A 93 4.10 -13.88 -1.48
CA SER A 93 5.19 -12.90 -1.56
C SER A 93 6.56 -13.57 -1.72
N GLY A 94 6.68 -14.85 -1.32
CA GLY A 94 7.89 -15.66 -1.45
C GLY A 94 7.75 -16.81 -2.43
N ARG A 95 8.10 -18.01 -1.96
CA ARG A 95 8.03 -19.25 -2.74
C ARG A 95 7.20 -20.28 -2.02
N TYR A 96 6.47 -21.05 -2.81
CA TYR A 96 5.82 -22.25 -2.32
C TYR A 96 6.81 -23.39 -2.15
N SER A 97 6.72 -24.07 -1.01
CA SER A 97 7.39 -25.34 -0.73
C SER A 97 6.34 -26.41 -0.45
N SER A 98 6.40 -27.50 -1.21
CA SER A 98 5.56 -28.68 -0.99
C SER A 98 5.94 -29.45 0.28
N GLY A 99 5.02 -30.25 0.81
CA GLY A 99 5.29 -31.24 1.86
C GLY A 99 5.47 -30.70 3.28
N LYS A 100 5.18 -29.42 3.50
CA LYS A 100 5.29 -28.76 4.83
C LYS A 100 3.95 -28.39 5.47
N CYS A 101 2.86 -28.60 4.75
CA CYS A 101 1.50 -28.30 5.17
C CYS A 101 0.69 -29.58 5.22
N GLY A 102 -0.27 -29.64 6.14
CA GLY A 102 -1.30 -30.67 6.12
C GLY A 102 -2.30 -30.44 4.99
N GLY A 103 -2.98 -31.50 4.58
CA GLY A 103 -4.03 -31.45 3.57
C GLY A 103 -3.57 -31.82 2.16
N PRO A 104 -4.29 -31.34 1.12
CA PRO A 104 -4.06 -31.74 -0.27
C PRO A 104 -2.80 -31.09 -0.87
N SER A 105 -2.35 -31.57 -2.03
CA SER A 105 -1.09 -31.15 -2.68
C SER A 105 -1.01 -29.67 -3.05
N GLU A 106 -2.17 -29.04 -3.21
CA GLU A 106 -2.33 -27.63 -3.54
C GLU A 106 -2.09 -26.76 -2.31
N ARG A 107 -2.27 -27.28 -1.10
CA ARG A 107 -1.98 -26.57 0.14
C ARG A 107 -0.49 -26.64 0.44
N GLN A 108 0.22 -25.57 0.09
CA GLN A 108 1.67 -25.53 0.16
C GLN A 108 2.14 -24.45 1.13
N CYS A 109 3.36 -24.61 1.62
CA CYS A 109 3.93 -23.64 2.52
C CYS A 109 4.40 -22.45 1.71
N CYS A 110 3.66 -21.34 1.78
CA CYS A 110 4.16 -20.06 1.33
C CYS A 110 5.07 -19.50 2.42
N SER A 111 6.35 -19.72 2.24
CA SER A 111 7.37 -19.02 3.01
C SER A 111 7.88 -17.88 2.15
N SER A 112 7.96 -16.68 2.73
CA SER A 112 8.95 -15.70 2.28
C SER A 112 10.25 -16.48 2.11
N SER A 113 10.82 -16.46 0.90
CA SER A 113 12.12 -17.10 0.64
C SER A 113 13.02 -16.71 1.80
N THR A 114 13.49 -17.68 2.59
CA THR A 114 14.17 -17.47 3.87
C THR A 114 14.88 -16.11 3.92
N SER A 115 14.27 -15.17 4.61
CA SER A 115 14.82 -13.86 4.85
C SER A 115 14.82 -13.78 6.38
N SER A 116 15.92 -13.69 7.15
CA SER A 116 17.22 -13.06 6.90
C SER A 116 17.16 -11.82 6.02
N GLY A 117 15.97 -11.26 5.81
CA GLY A 117 15.74 -10.05 5.05
C GLY A 117 16.22 -8.98 5.99
N SER A 118 17.46 -8.56 5.78
CA SER A 118 17.89 -7.29 6.35
C SER A 118 16.80 -6.28 6.01
N CYS A 119 16.26 -5.61 7.02
CA CYS A 119 15.45 -4.43 6.76
C CYS A 119 16.22 -3.55 5.78
N ASN A 120 15.66 -3.36 4.58
CA ASN A 120 16.37 -2.71 3.48
C ASN A 120 16.15 -1.19 3.51
N LEU A 121 15.51 -0.66 4.56
CA LEU A 121 15.43 0.76 4.79
C LEU A 121 16.82 1.34 5.04
N VAL A 122 17.04 2.52 4.49
CA VAL A 122 18.25 3.29 4.70
C VAL A 122 17.95 4.50 5.56
N THR A 123 18.82 4.77 6.53
CA THR A 123 18.74 6.01 7.31
C THR A 123 19.23 7.19 6.47
N TYR A 124 18.47 8.28 6.49
CA TYR A 124 18.82 9.54 5.88
C TYR A 124 18.93 10.65 6.93
N SER A 125 20.02 11.40 6.94
CA SER A 125 20.14 12.60 7.78
C SER A 125 21.26 13.49 7.25
N THR A 126 21.05 14.78 7.31
CA THR A 126 21.99 15.83 6.91
C THR A 126 21.84 17.05 7.85
N ALA A 127 22.63 18.10 7.63
CA ALA A 127 22.46 19.35 8.37
C ALA A 127 21.13 20.07 8.06
N ASN A 128 20.59 19.91 6.85
CA ASN A 128 19.38 20.61 6.39
C ASN A 128 18.15 19.70 6.29
N VAL A 129 18.28 18.42 6.59
CA VAL A 129 17.18 17.44 6.61
C VAL A 129 17.43 16.45 7.74
N TYR A 130 16.62 16.52 8.79
CA TYR A 130 16.80 15.69 9.98
C TYR A 130 15.46 15.38 10.65
N GLY A 131 15.44 14.33 11.47
CA GLY A 131 14.26 13.92 12.21
C GLY A 131 14.00 14.77 13.45
N TYR A 132 12.73 15.11 13.68
CA TYR A 132 12.26 15.79 14.87
C TYR A 132 12.45 14.94 16.12
N ASN A 133 12.91 15.53 17.23
CA ASN A 133 13.06 14.86 18.53
C ASN A 133 13.82 13.52 18.50
N GLY A 134 14.86 13.41 17.65
CA GLY A 134 15.67 12.20 17.56
C GLY A 134 15.02 11.08 16.72
N LEU A 135 13.94 11.38 15.99
CA LEU A 135 13.39 10.49 14.98
C LEU A 135 14.47 10.07 13.99
N THR A 136 14.58 8.77 13.74
CA THR A 136 15.45 8.25 12.68
C THR A 136 14.66 8.25 11.37
N VAL A 137 15.09 9.06 10.41
CA VAL A 137 14.42 9.11 9.10
C VAL A 137 14.85 7.89 8.29
N GLN A 138 13.98 6.90 8.21
CA GLN A 138 14.16 5.69 7.41
C GLN A 138 13.32 5.75 6.14
N VAL A 139 13.95 5.47 5.00
CA VAL A 139 13.32 5.49 3.67
C VAL A 139 13.76 4.27 2.86
N GLU A 140 12.99 3.91 1.85
CA GLU A 140 13.37 2.85 0.90
C GLU A 140 14.50 3.35 -0.03
N PRO A 141 15.46 2.51 -0.44
CA PRO A 141 16.60 2.91 -1.27
C PRO A 141 16.28 3.67 -2.56
N GLY A 142 15.19 3.36 -3.25
CA GLY A 142 14.66 4.07 -4.41
C GLY A 142 14.24 5.51 -4.09
N PHE A 143 13.68 5.75 -2.90
CA PHE A 143 13.31 7.10 -2.45
C PHE A 143 14.52 7.94 -1.97
N LYS A 144 15.68 7.33 -1.71
CA LYS A 144 16.88 8.04 -1.25
C LYS A 144 17.34 9.13 -2.21
N SER A 145 17.18 8.93 -3.52
CA SER A 145 17.53 9.95 -4.53
C SER A 145 16.68 11.21 -4.36
N ASN A 146 15.37 11.06 -4.14
CA ASN A 146 14.46 12.15 -3.83
C ASN A 146 14.85 12.88 -2.53
N MET A 147 15.32 12.15 -1.51
CA MET A 147 15.82 12.78 -0.28
C MET A 147 17.07 13.63 -0.52
N VAL A 148 17.96 13.22 -1.42
CA VAL A 148 19.13 14.03 -1.85
C VAL A 148 18.67 15.32 -2.53
N ASP A 149 17.67 15.23 -3.41
CA ASP A 149 17.10 16.40 -4.08
C ASP A 149 16.42 17.33 -3.08
N ILE A 150 15.60 16.80 -2.16
CA ILE A 150 14.98 17.55 -1.06
C ILE A 150 16.03 18.33 -0.25
N ASN A 151 17.14 17.69 0.13
CA ASN A 151 18.23 18.38 0.81
C ASN A 151 18.85 19.49 -0.04
N SER A 152 19.06 19.25 -1.34
CA SER A 152 19.57 20.28 -2.26
C SER A 152 18.61 21.47 -2.36
N PHE A 153 17.30 21.22 -2.38
CA PHE A 153 16.28 22.26 -2.37
C PHE A 153 16.31 23.05 -1.07
N ALA A 154 16.40 22.36 0.07
CA ALA A 154 16.48 22.97 1.39
C ALA A 154 17.66 23.94 1.50
N ILE A 155 18.85 23.48 1.10
CA ILE A 155 20.07 24.31 1.04
C ILE A 155 19.85 25.53 0.14
N SER A 156 19.33 25.32 -1.07
CA SER A 156 19.17 26.41 -2.05
C SER A 156 18.15 27.46 -1.64
N CYS A 157 17.16 27.08 -0.82
CA CYS A 157 16.13 27.97 -0.31
C CYS A 157 16.40 28.42 1.12
N GLY A 158 17.54 28.07 1.72
CA GLY A 158 17.92 28.47 3.07
C GLY A 158 16.96 27.98 4.15
N VAL A 159 16.37 26.79 3.99
CA VAL A 159 15.50 26.16 5.00
C VAL A 159 16.13 24.89 5.57
N GLU A 160 15.64 24.48 6.72
CA GLU A 160 15.89 23.17 7.29
C GLU A 160 14.58 22.37 7.29
N VAL A 161 14.64 21.13 6.80
CA VAL A 161 13.51 20.20 6.76
C VAL A 161 13.51 19.37 8.03
N VAL A 162 12.52 19.62 8.88
CA VAL A 162 12.32 18.93 10.15
C VAL A 162 11.30 17.82 9.92
N VAL A 163 11.79 16.60 9.70
CA VAL A 163 10.98 15.41 9.37
C VAL A 163 10.28 14.91 10.62
N THR A 164 8.95 14.87 10.60
CA THR A 164 8.11 14.39 11.70
C THR A 164 7.65 12.95 11.50
N HIS A 165 7.54 12.49 10.24
CA HIS A 165 7.27 11.10 9.91
C HIS A 165 8.00 10.69 8.63
N ALA A 166 8.38 9.41 8.53
CA ALA A 166 8.99 8.81 7.35
C ALA A 166 8.34 7.43 7.13
N PHE A 167 9.12 6.35 6.93
CA PHE A 167 8.58 4.99 7.03
C PHE A 167 7.82 4.78 8.36
N ARG A 168 6.69 4.06 8.31
CA ARG A 168 5.94 3.61 9.49
C ARG A 168 5.31 2.24 9.26
N GLU A 169 5.11 1.51 10.36
CA GLU A 169 4.35 0.27 10.34
C GLU A 169 2.86 0.54 10.13
N GLU A 170 2.17 -0.40 9.49
CA GLU A 170 0.71 -0.39 9.42
C GLU A 170 0.13 -0.46 10.84
N GLY A 171 -0.80 0.44 11.14
CA GLY A 171 -1.47 0.49 12.44
C GLY A 171 -0.67 1.15 13.57
N GLN A 172 0.53 1.66 13.30
CA GLN A 172 1.28 2.45 14.28
C GLN A 172 0.51 3.71 14.68
N ASP A 173 0.32 3.92 15.99
CA ASP A 173 -0.27 5.14 16.54
C ASP A 173 0.71 6.32 16.36
N LEU A 174 0.25 7.34 15.63
CA LEU A 174 1.06 8.52 15.28
C LEU A 174 0.92 9.66 16.28
N GLY A 175 0.21 9.47 17.40
CA GLY A 175 0.16 10.45 18.47
C GLY A 175 -0.35 11.81 18.01
N GLY A 176 -1.68 11.95 17.92
CA GLY A 176 -2.34 13.26 17.74
C GLY A 176 -2.87 13.59 16.35
N THR A 177 -2.78 12.68 15.39
CA THR A 177 -3.48 12.80 14.09
C THR A 177 -4.42 11.61 13.88
N VAL A 178 -5.71 11.82 14.11
CA VAL A 178 -6.77 10.87 13.73
C VAL A 178 -7.07 11.08 12.24
N VAL A 179 -6.25 10.51 11.38
CA VAL A 179 -6.60 10.24 9.99
C VAL A 179 -6.51 8.73 9.76
N PRO A 180 -7.60 8.05 9.38
CA PRO A 180 -7.53 6.64 9.00
C PRO A 180 -6.47 6.47 7.91
N PRO A 181 -5.60 5.45 7.98
CA PRO A 181 -4.65 5.20 6.91
C PRO A 181 -5.42 5.08 5.59
N ALA A 182 -5.05 5.90 4.61
CA ALA A 182 -5.50 5.67 3.24
C ALA A 182 -5.01 4.27 2.83
N SER A 183 -5.87 3.50 2.18
CA SER A 183 -5.43 2.31 1.44
C SER A 183 -4.30 2.74 0.50
N ASN A 184 -3.10 2.21 0.73
CA ASN A 184 -1.88 2.46 -0.06
C ASN A 184 -1.14 3.79 0.19
N SER A 185 -0.88 4.14 1.46
CA SER A 185 0.00 5.27 1.81
C SER A 185 1.47 5.01 1.45
N ASN A 186 2.17 5.98 0.85
CA ASN A 186 3.60 5.86 0.52
C ASN A 186 4.50 5.82 1.78
N HIS A 187 4.02 6.22 2.96
CA HIS A 187 4.76 6.03 4.21
C HIS A 187 4.95 4.54 4.54
N LEU A 188 4.00 3.69 4.20
CA LEU A 188 4.05 2.25 4.51
C LEU A 188 5.13 1.52 3.71
N VAL A 189 5.69 2.18 2.69
CA VAL A 189 6.78 1.64 1.87
C VAL A 189 8.03 2.50 1.92
N GLY A 190 8.09 3.54 2.77
CA GLY A 190 9.27 4.39 2.90
C GLY A 190 9.51 5.33 1.72
N HIS A 191 8.46 5.66 0.96
CA HIS A 191 8.48 6.60 -0.18
C HIS A 191 7.83 7.95 0.14
N ALA A 192 7.70 8.30 1.41
CA ALA A 192 7.11 9.56 1.84
C ALA A 192 7.76 10.10 3.12
N ILE A 193 7.66 11.41 3.30
CA ILE A 193 7.96 12.10 4.55
C ILE A 193 6.85 13.10 4.89
N ASP A 194 6.61 13.29 6.18
CA ASP A 194 5.91 14.45 6.70
C ASP A 194 6.93 15.38 7.34
N MET A 195 6.78 16.68 7.13
CA MET A 195 7.77 17.65 7.55
C MET A 195 7.16 18.99 7.97
N ASN A 196 7.93 19.70 8.79
CA ASN A 196 7.82 21.15 8.93
C ASN A 196 9.13 21.77 8.44
N LEU A 197 9.14 23.09 8.23
CA LEU A 197 10.35 23.81 7.84
C LEU A 197 10.78 24.76 8.94
N ASP A 198 12.04 24.68 9.36
CA ASP A 198 12.67 25.83 10.01
C ASP A 198 13.18 26.79 8.93
N THR A 199 12.87 28.07 9.07
CA THR A 199 13.18 29.07 8.05
C THR A 199 13.73 30.33 8.70
N PRO A 200 14.43 31.20 7.95
CA PRO A 200 14.87 32.49 8.45
C PRO A 200 13.72 33.41 8.90
N SER A 201 12.48 33.13 8.46
CA SER A 201 11.26 33.85 8.87
C SER A 201 10.48 33.15 9.98
N GLY A 202 11.06 32.12 10.60
CA GLY A 202 10.48 31.34 11.68
C GLY A 202 9.94 29.98 11.22
N PHE A 203 9.55 29.16 12.19
CA PHE A 203 9.04 27.81 11.99
C PHE A 203 7.76 27.81 11.17
N CYS A 204 7.72 26.99 10.12
CA CYS A 204 6.62 26.88 9.18
C CYS A 204 6.03 25.46 9.27
N ASN A 205 4.92 25.36 10.01
CA ASN A 205 4.14 24.15 10.19
C ASN A 205 3.03 24.02 9.13
N SER A 206 2.16 23.01 9.25
CA SER A 206 1.04 22.77 8.32
C SER A 206 0.26 24.03 7.91
N ASP A 207 -0.14 24.86 8.86
CA ASP A 207 -0.88 26.10 8.59
C ASP A 207 -0.06 27.09 7.75
N CYS A 208 1.22 27.26 8.10
CA CYS A 208 2.14 28.13 7.37
C CYS A 208 2.41 27.62 5.94
N LEU A 209 2.64 26.31 5.79
CA LEU A 209 2.90 25.64 4.51
C LEU A 209 1.69 25.78 3.57
N TYR A 210 0.49 25.53 4.10
CA TYR A 210 -0.75 25.65 3.32
C TYR A 210 -1.02 27.08 2.87
N ALA A 211 -0.79 28.04 3.77
CA ALA A 211 -1.17 29.42 3.52
C ALA A 211 -0.18 30.19 2.62
N LYS A 212 1.00 29.60 2.36
CA LYS A 212 1.99 30.08 1.38
C LYS A 212 2.43 31.54 1.59
N TYR A 213 2.50 32.03 2.84
CA TYR A 213 2.99 33.39 3.14
C TYR A 213 4.51 33.44 3.38
N ASN A 214 5.14 32.31 3.70
CA ASN A 214 6.58 32.25 3.96
C ASN A 214 7.35 32.05 2.64
N SER A 215 8.10 33.07 2.21
CA SER A 215 8.81 33.05 0.93
C SER A 215 9.89 31.96 0.81
N TYR A 216 10.54 31.59 1.93
CA TYR A 216 11.54 30.52 1.95
C TYR A 216 10.89 29.14 1.81
N ALA A 217 9.77 28.93 2.52
CA ALA A 217 8.96 27.72 2.38
C ALA A 217 8.40 27.59 0.95
N ASN A 218 7.90 28.69 0.37
CA ASN A 218 7.41 28.70 -1.01
C ASN A 218 8.51 28.37 -2.02
N CYS A 219 9.72 28.91 -1.84
CA CYS A 219 10.89 28.54 -2.66
C CYS A 219 11.11 27.03 -2.64
N PHE A 220 11.11 26.44 -1.44
CA PHE A 220 11.34 25.01 -1.24
C PHE A 220 10.24 24.17 -1.90
N LEU A 221 8.97 24.45 -1.60
CA LEU A 221 7.82 23.71 -2.14
C LEU A 221 7.72 23.81 -3.67
N ASN A 222 8.06 24.96 -4.25
CA ASN A 222 8.10 25.13 -5.70
C ASN A 222 9.18 24.23 -6.34
N LYS A 223 10.33 24.04 -5.68
CA LYS A 223 11.38 23.13 -6.19
C LYS A 223 10.99 21.68 -6.06
N VAL A 224 10.39 21.29 -4.93
CA VAL A 224 9.84 19.94 -4.71
C VAL A 224 8.84 19.60 -5.82
N THR A 225 7.84 20.44 -6.03
CA THR A 225 6.81 20.18 -7.05
C THR A 225 7.37 20.24 -8.48
N SER A 226 8.33 21.12 -8.75
CA SER A 226 8.99 21.19 -10.07
C SER A 226 9.92 20.01 -10.38
N SER A 227 10.36 19.25 -9.36
CA SER A 227 11.19 18.05 -9.57
C SER A 227 10.36 16.81 -9.89
N GLY A 228 9.03 16.90 -9.87
CA GLY A 228 8.11 15.78 -10.06
C GLY A 228 7.70 15.09 -8.76
N LEU A 229 8.23 15.51 -7.61
CA LEU A 229 7.67 15.09 -6.32
C LEU A 229 6.30 15.72 -6.11
N ARG A 230 5.46 15.02 -5.35
CA ARG A 230 4.17 15.53 -4.94
C ARG A 230 4.29 16.20 -3.58
N TRP A 231 3.55 17.29 -3.42
CA TRP A 231 3.36 17.95 -2.14
C TRP A 231 1.89 17.87 -1.76
N GLY A 232 1.61 17.42 -0.54
CA GLY A 232 0.24 17.12 -0.12
C GLY A 232 -0.65 18.35 0.02
N GLY A 233 -0.09 19.57 0.07
CA GLY A 233 -0.89 20.80 0.01
C GLY A 233 -1.63 21.00 -1.32
N ASP A 234 -1.21 20.31 -2.40
CA ASP A 234 -1.89 20.33 -3.70
C ASP A 234 -2.85 19.14 -3.88
N PHE A 235 -3.03 18.28 -2.87
CA PHE A 235 -3.97 17.16 -2.92
C PHE A 235 -5.43 17.63 -2.81
N TYR A 236 -6.36 16.80 -3.30
CA TYR A 236 -7.81 17.07 -3.17
C TYR A 236 -8.23 17.21 -1.70
N SER A 237 -7.69 16.34 -0.84
CA SER A 237 -7.72 16.52 0.62
C SER A 237 -6.33 17.00 1.04
N PRO A 238 -6.14 18.30 1.33
CA PRO A 238 -4.82 18.84 1.57
C PRO A 238 -4.14 18.21 2.77
N ASP A 239 -2.86 17.86 2.59
CA ASP A 239 -1.93 17.43 3.63
C ASP A 239 -0.61 18.22 3.49
N PRO A 240 -0.57 19.46 3.98
CA PRO A 240 0.50 20.42 3.66
C PRO A 240 1.89 20.04 4.17
N VAL A 241 1.99 19.08 5.08
CA VAL A 241 3.27 18.58 5.63
C VAL A 241 3.86 17.45 4.78
N HIS A 242 3.08 16.87 3.89
CA HIS A 242 3.41 15.62 3.20
C HIS A 242 4.19 15.84 1.89
N ILE A 243 5.21 15.03 1.67
CA ILE A 243 5.94 14.91 0.39
C ILE A 243 6.12 13.43 0.05
N ASP A 244 5.84 13.06 -1.20
CA ASP A 244 6.13 11.72 -1.73
C ASP A 244 6.45 11.75 -3.24
N ASP A 245 6.84 10.59 -3.80
CA ASP A 245 7.11 10.43 -5.24
C ASP A 245 5.95 9.82 -6.04
N GLY A 246 4.80 9.59 -5.39
CA GLY A 246 3.64 8.99 -6.01
C GLY A 246 3.80 7.53 -6.45
N LEU A 247 4.70 6.75 -5.82
CA LEU A 247 4.86 5.33 -6.17
C LEU A 247 3.54 4.55 -6.16
N ASN A 248 2.68 4.78 -5.16
CA ASN A 248 1.37 4.15 -5.08
C ASN A 248 0.45 4.40 -6.30
N LEU A 249 0.68 5.47 -7.05
CA LEU A 249 -0.06 5.80 -8.27
C LEU A 249 0.68 5.33 -9.54
N SER A 250 1.99 5.58 -9.60
CA SER A 250 2.79 5.38 -10.81
C SER A 250 3.22 3.92 -11.00
N SER A 251 3.40 3.18 -9.92
CA SER A 251 3.82 1.78 -9.94
C SER A 251 3.16 0.97 -8.80
N PRO A 252 1.83 0.76 -8.85
CA PRO A 252 1.10 0.06 -7.78
C PRO A 252 1.68 -1.33 -7.46
N SER A 253 2.07 -2.09 -8.49
CA SER A 253 2.69 -3.41 -8.28
C SER A 253 4.01 -3.37 -7.52
N GLN A 254 4.82 -2.33 -7.75
CA GLN A 254 6.07 -2.13 -7.02
C GLN A 254 5.78 -1.68 -5.59
N TRP A 255 4.82 -0.77 -5.40
CA TRP A 255 4.33 -0.38 -4.09
C TRP A 255 3.91 -1.60 -3.27
N ASP A 256 3.11 -2.50 -3.84
CA ASP A 256 2.66 -3.72 -3.16
C ASP A 256 3.82 -4.66 -2.81
N SER A 257 4.79 -4.82 -3.70
CA SER A 257 5.97 -5.62 -3.42
C SER A 257 6.77 -5.07 -2.24
N LEU A 258 6.99 -3.75 -2.21
CA LEU A 258 7.69 -3.07 -1.12
C LEU A 258 6.89 -3.11 0.18
N TYR A 259 5.56 -3.00 0.09
CA TYR A 259 4.68 -3.09 1.24
C TYR A 259 4.87 -4.41 1.98
N TYR A 260 4.71 -5.54 1.28
CA TYR A 260 4.87 -6.84 1.93
C TYR A 260 6.30 -7.12 2.38
N ASP A 261 7.30 -6.61 1.67
CA ASP A 261 8.70 -6.79 2.08
C ASP A 261 9.01 -5.99 3.35
N LEU A 262 8.74 -4.69 3.35
CA LEU A 262 9.12 -3.80 4.43
C LEU A 262 8.26 -4.03 5.68
N GLN A 263 6.95 -4.21 5.54
CA GLN A 263 6.07 -4.47 6.69
C GLN A 263 6.31 -5.84 7.34
N ALA A 264 6.95 -6.79 6.62
CA ALA A 264 7.35 -8.06 7.20
C ALA A 264 8.75 -8.03 7.83
N ASN A 265 9.64 -7.14 7.36
CA ASN A 265 11.08 -7.20 7.65
C ASN A 265 11.65 -5.98 8.40
N CYS A 266 10.91 -4.89 8.56
CA CYS A 266 11.36 -3.64 9.20
C CYS A 266 10.47 -3.23 10.38
N TYR A 267 11.05 -3.13 11.58
CA TYR A 267 10.43 -2.72 12.85
C TYR A 267 11.37 -1.87 13.71
#